data_AF-A0A956WA23-F1
#
_entry.id   AF-A0A956WA23-F1
#
_cell.length_a   1.000
_cell.length_b   1.000
_cell.length_c   1.000
_cell.angle_alpha   90.00
_cell.angle_beta   90.00
_cell.angle_gamma   90.00
#
_symmetry.space_group_name_H-M   'P 1'
#
loop_
_entity.id
_entity.type
_entity.pdbx_description
1 polymer ?
#
loop_
_entity_poly.entity_id
_entity_poly.type
_entity_poly.pdbx_seq_one_letter_code
_entity_poly.pdbx_strand_id
1 'polypeptide(L)'
;MTFYRQSDLALFGEGVVEVWDTKLARHPKASAVLQLSLYSDMVGAMQGFVPAEMHLALGGVEAETASFRVSDFAAYYRLVARRFEEHLGGESPADVAAIPTAPEPTDHCAVCRWSLRCSRELREADDLSRVAGLTSRQRRGLIEFEIPTRTALAETALPLASKVPGASPAALERIHEQARVQVEGERRGAPYFERIPLPRDREDALTPNYGLGMLPPPSEGDLFFDIEGDPFYSSPQGDGVDYLFGVIEPAERDASGDPDTARFHAFWSIEDGEVTAGAERRAFEAFIDLTMDRLRRDPGMHVYHYAPYEPTAVKRLAGRYGTREAEVDELLRGNVFVDLYRAVRQGIRAAVESYSIKKLEPLYGFGRDIDLKDAGTSIVEFETWLELSDTNEEGIDRGKLLTDIEAYNRDDCVSTWRLRDWLEAQRALLEAETGEAIPRPADVQPENREASERQQRIAELVERLTHDVPDDEQTPEQHGRWLLAQMLNWHAREQKSFWWRYYFL
;
A
#
# COMPACT_ATOMS: atom_id res chain seq x y z
N MET A 1 26.96 -3.77 -27.99
CA MET A 1 26.55 -2.41 -27.59
C MET A 1 27.28 -2.10 -26.30
N THR A 2 28.02 -0.99 -26.23
CA THR A 2 28.80 -0.64 -25.03
C THR A 2 28.02 0.40 -24.24
N PHE A 3 27.67 0.08 -22.99
CA PHE A 3 26.97 1.01 -22.10
C PHE A 3 27.98 1.94 -21.42
N TYR A 4 27.73 3.24 -21.52
CA TYR A 4 28.59 4.27 -20.94
C TYR A 4 27.83 4.98 -19.81
N ARG A 5 28.49 5.22 -18.68
CA ARG A 5 27.94 6.04 -17.60
C ARG A 5 28.12 7.52 -17.94
N GLN A 6 27.34 8.39 -17.31
CA GLN A 6 27.47 9.86 -17.46
C GLN A 6 28.90 10.37 -17.16
N SER A 7 29.70 9.63 -16.39
CA SER A 7 31.11 9.94 -16.12
C SER A 7 32.06 9.68 -17.30
N ASP A 8 31.64 8.88 -18.28
CA ASP A 8 32.53 8.34 -19.32
C ASP A 8 32.53 9.20 -20.60
N LEU A 9 31.89 10.38 -20.52
CA LEU A 9 31.64 11.30 -21.64
C LEU A 9 32.91 11.84 -22.32
N ALA A 10 34.09 11.68 -21.71
CA ALA A 10 35.36 12.15 -22.26
C ALA A 10 36.06 11.14 -23.21
N LEU A 11 35.47 9.95 -23.44
CA LEU A 11 36.11 8.83 -24.14
C LEU A 11 35.60 8.59 -25.57
N PHE A 12 34.79 9.48 -26.15
CA PHE A 12 34.11 9.18 -27.42
C PHE A 12 35.06 9.20 -28.63
N GLY A 13 35.21 8.03 -29.28
CA GLY A 13 35.79 7.85 -30.61
C GLY A 13 34.78 8.17 -31.74
N GLU A 14 34.94 7.56 -32.93
CA GLU A 14 34.10 7.82 -34.13
C GLU A 14 32.65 7.25 -34.08
N GLY A 15 32.15 6.83 -32.91
CA GLY A 15 30.83 6.19 -32.77
C GLY A 15 29.66 7.17 -32.53
N VAL A 16 28.44 6.77 -32.90
CA VAL A 16 27.20 7.48 -32.53
C VAL A 16 26.76 7.02 -31.13
N VAL A 17 26.42 7.96 -30.26
CA VAL A 17 25.83 7.67 -28.95
C VAL A 17 24.33 7.90 -29.00
N GLU A 18 23.56 6.90 -28.56
CA GLU A 18 22.12 6.99 -28.39
C GLU A 18 21.77 6.85 -26.91
N VAL A 19 20.68 7.49 -26.49
CA VAL A 19 20.30 7.54 -25.08
C VAL A 19 19.49 6.32 -24.71
N TRP A 20 19.85 5.71 -23.59
CA TRP A 20 19.12 4.64 -22.93
C TRP A 20 18.77 5.08 -21.50
N ASP A 21 17.50 4.96 -21.11
CA ASP A 21 17.05 5.12 -19.72
C ASP A 21 16.26 3.88 -19.29
N THR A 22 16.29 3.56 -18.00
CA THR A 22 15.60 2.41 -17.42
C THR A 22 14.44 2.88 -16.54
N LYS A 23 13.29 2.21 -16.65
CA LYS A 23 12.14 2.46 -15.76
C LYS A 23 11.52 1.12 -15.37
N LEU A 24 11.20 0.97 -14.08
CA LEU A 24 10.38 -0.15 -13.58
C LEU A 24 8.96 -0.17 -14.17
N ALA A 25 8.52 0.91 -14.82
CA ALA A 25 7.24 0.94 -15.51
C ALA A 25 7.27 -0.03 -16.71
N ARG A 26 6.17 -0.78 -16.88
CA ARG A 26 6.00 -1.74 -17.98
C ARG A 26 5.53 -1.13 -19.29
N HIS A 27 5.15 0.14 -19.27
CA HIS A 27 4.76 0.88 -20.46
C HIS A 27 5.42 2.26 -20.48
N PRO A 28 5.78 2.77 -21.67
CA PRO A 28 6.35 4.10 -21.81
C PRO A 28 5.39 5.17 -21.31
N LYS A 29 5.82 5.95 -20.32
CA LYS A 29 5.11 7.15 -19.88
C LYS A 29 5.60 8.35 -20.67
N ALA A 30 4.69 9.27 -21.02
CA ALA A 30 5.04 10.49 -21.75
C ALA A 30 6.16 11.30 -21.07
N SER A 31 6.20 11.31 -19.73
CA SER A 31 7.26 11.96 -18.96
C SER A 31 8.64 11.33 -19.19
N ALA A 32 8.73 10.00 -19.32
CA ALA A 32 9.99 9.30 -19.60
C ALA A 32 10.49 9.59 -21.03
N VAL A 33 9.57 9.65 -22.01
CA VAL A 33 9.90 10.04 -23.39
C VAL A 33 10.42 11.48 -23.46
N LEU A 34 9.83 12.39 -22.69
CA LEU A 34 10.29 13.77 -22.60
C LEU A 34 11.68 13.87 -21.95
N GLN A 35 11.95 13.08 -20.90
CA GLN A 35 13.26 12.97 -20.25
C GLN A 35 14.33 12.44 -21.23
N LEU A 36 14.02 11.39 -22.01
CA LEU A 36 14.89 10.87 -23.05
C LEU A 36 15.17 11.90 -24.16
N SER A 37 14.18 12.72 -24.51
CA SER A 37 14.35 13.80 -25.49
C SER A 37 15.36 14.84 -25.01
N LEU A 38 15.29 15.22 -23.72
CA LEU A 38 16.27 16.12 -23.09
C LEU A 38 17.68 15.51 -23.13
N TYR A 39 17.83 14.26 -22.73
CA TYR A 39 19.13 13.59 -22.76
C TYR A 39 19.69 13.48 -24.18
N SER A 40 18.83 13.22 -25.17
CA SER A 40 19.24 13.10 -26.57
C SER A 40 19.69 14.45 -27.13
N ASP A 41 19.06 15.53 -26.71
CA ASP A 41 19.47 16.90 -27.02
C ASP A 41 20.83 17.24 -26.40
N MET A 42 21.04 16.88 -25.12
CA MET A 42 22.33 17.05 -24.43
C MET A 42 23.45 16.24 -25.10
N VAL A 43 23.23 14.97 -25.40
CA VAL A 43 24.18 14.12 -26.14
C VAL A 43 24.44 14.71 -27.53
N GLY A 44 23.39 15.16 -28.21
CA GLY A 44 23.50 15.77 -29.53
C GLY A 44 24.39 17.03 -29.52
N ALA A 45 24.27 17.87 -28.50
CA ALA A 45 25.13 19.03 -28.30
C ALA A 45 26.60 18.64 -28.07
N MET A 46 26.87 17.50 -27.43
CA MET A 46 28.22 17.03 -27.14
C MET A 46 28.90 16.37 -28.34
N GLN A 47 28.17 15.54 -29.10
CA GLN A 47 28.73 14.80 -30.25
C GLN A 47 28.59 15.55 -31.60
N GLY A 48 27.84 16.66 -31.62
CA GLY A 48 27.67 17.55 -32.78
C GLY A 48 26.49 17.23 -33.70
N PHE A 49 25.73 16.17 -33.43
CA PHE A 49 24.50 15.83 -34.14
C PHE A 49 23.52 15.07 -33.23
N VAL A 50 22.22 15.32 -33.41
CA VAL A 50 21.16 14.69 -32.61
C VAL A 50 21.06 13.20 -32.97
N PRO A 51 20.99 12.29 -31.98
CA PRO A 51 20.74 10.87 -32.21
C PRO A 51 19.46 10.61 -33.03
N ALA A 52 19.44 9.55 -33.82
CA ALA A 52 18.25 9.18 -34.58
C ALA A 52 17.18 8.59 -33.65
N GLU A 53 17.59 7.71 -32.75
CA GLU A 53 16.73 7.01 -31.81
C GLU A 53 17.13 7.27 -30.35
N MET A 54 16.16 7.00 -29.47
CA MET A 54 16.30 6.98 -28.03
C MET A 54 15.49 5.79 -27.48
N HIS A 55 15.97 5.19 -26.40
CA HIS A 55 15.51 3.88 -25.96
C HIS A 55 15.13 3.90 -24.49
N LEU A 56 13.98 3.31 -24.20
CA LEU A 56 13.47 3.10 -22.85
C LEU A 56 13.45 1.61 -22.57
N ALA A 57 14.33 1.16 -21.70
CA ALA A 57 14.28 -0.21 -21.17
C ALA A 57 13.21 -0.26 -20.07
N LEU A 58 12.15 -1.04 -20.33
CA LEU A 58 11.00 -1.19 -19.45
C LEU A 58 11.21 -2.35 -18.48
N GLY A 59 10.50 -2.31 -17.35
CA GLY A 59 10.43 -3.44 -16.42
C GLY A 59 9.55 -4.57 -16.97
N GLY A 60 9.74 -5.78 -16.44
CA GLY A 60 9.00 -6.99 -16.82
C GLY A 60 9.91 -8.11 -17.34
N VAL A 61 9.38 -9.33 -17.48
CA VAL A 61 10.15 -10.55 -17.86
C VAL A 61 10.97 -10.37 -19.14
N GLU A 62 10.37 -9.76 -20.16
CA GLU A 62 11.01 -9.59 -21.46
C GLU A 62 11.91 -8.35 -21.52
N ALA A 63 11.89 -7.52 -20.46
CA ALA A 63 12.58 -6.23 -20.36
C ALA A 63 12.49 -5.44 -21.68
N GLU A 64 11.28 -5.38 -22.25
CA GLU A 64 11.07 -4.85 -23.61
C GLU A 64 11.67 -3.45 -23.73
N THR A 65 12.41 -3.25 -24.82
CA THR A 65 12.96 -1.94 -25.15
C THR A 65 12.01 -1.20 -26.07
N ALA A 66 11.38 -0.16 -25.55
CA ALA A 66 10.63 0.77 -26.38
C ALA A 66 11.59 1.78 -27.01
N SER A 67 11.71 1.74 -28.35
CA SER A 67 12.56 2.63 -29.12
C SER A 67 11.74 3.71 -29.81
N PHE A 68 12.24 4.94 -29.78
CA PHE A 68 11.55 6.11 -30.27
C PHE A 68 12.46 6.93 -31.17
N ARG A 69 11.93 7.46 -32.28
CA ARG A 69 12.67 8.44 -33.07
C ARG A 69 12.68 9.78 -32.35
N VAL A 70 13.86 10.34 -32.13
CA VAL A 70 14.00 11.64 -31.44
C VAL A 70 13.23 12.72 -32.18
N SER A 71 13.22 12.68 -33.52
CA SER A 71 12.53 13.65 -34.38
C SER A 71 11.02 13.75 -34.11
N ASP A 72 10.38 12.66 -33.69
CA ASP A 72 8.94 12.60 -33.48
C ASP A 72 8.51 13.41 -32.25
N PHE A 73 9.44 13.62 -31.31
CA PHE A 73 9.19 14.31 -30.03
C PHE A 73 9.94 15.64 -29.91
N ALA A 74 10.99 15.85 -30.70
CA ALA A 74 11.90 16.99 -30.57
C ALA A 74 11.21 18.36 -30.63
N ALA A 75 10.19 18.53 -31.47
CA ALA A 75 9.45 19.78 -31.56
C ALA A 75 8.66 20.10 -30.27
N TYR A 76 8.01 19.08 -29.71
CA TYR A 76 7.28 19.21 -28.44
C TYR A 76 8.23 19.43 -27.27
N TYR A 77 9.33 18.68 -27.20
CA TYR A 77 10.39 18.87 -26.21
C TYR A 77 10.89 20.34 -26.22
N ARG A 78 11.30 20.87 -27.37
CA ARG A 78 11.77 22.27 -27.48
C ARG A 78 10.74 23.29 -27.02
N LEU A 79 9.44 23.03 -27.25
CA LEU A 79 8.37 23.90 -26.76
C LEU A 79 8.28 23.86 -25.23
N VAL A 80 8.35 22.68 -24.62
CA VAL A 80 8.28 22.51 -23.17
C VAL A 80 9.52 23.09 -22.49
N ALA A 81 10.71 22.80 -23.01
CA ALA A 81 11.98 23.34 -22.51
C ALA A 81 11.97 24.86 -22.54
N ARG A 82 11.58 25.47 -23.67
CA ARG A 82 11.49 26.93 -23.78
C ARG A 82 10.51 27.53 -22.77
N ARG A 83 9.32 26.94 -22.61
CA ARG A 83 8.34 27.42 -21.62
C ARG A 83 8.87 27.33 -20.19
N PHE A 84 9.63 26.29 -19.89
CA PHE A 84 10.28 26.14 -18.59
C PHE A 84 11.36 27.21 -18.37
N GLU A 85 12.22 27.45 -19.36
CA GLU A 85 13.24 28.51 -19.33
C GLU A 85 12.60 29.90 -19.22
N GLU A 86 11.57 30.19 -20.01
CA GLU A 86 10.78 31.43 -19.95
C GLU A 86 10.13 31.61 -18.56
N HIS A 87 9.66 30.53 -17.94
CA HIS A 87 9.07 30.57 -16.60
C HIS A 87 10.11 30.88 -15.51
N LEU A 88 11.34 30.34 -15.65
CA LEU A 88 12.42 30.64 -14.72
C LEU A 88 12.86 32.12 -14.79
N GLY A 89 12.64 32.79 -15.92
CA GLY A 89 12.75 34.26 -16.05
C GLY A 89 14.15 34.85 -15.85
N GLY A 90 15.19 34.02 -15.65
CA GLY A 90 16.57 34.45 -15.52
C GLY A 90 17.24 34.63 -16.88
N GLU A 91 17.83 35.80 -17.14
CA GLU A 91 18.59 36.06 -18.37
C GLU A 91 19.97 35.35 -18.34
N SER A 92 20.41 34.91 -17.16
CA SER A 92 21.65 34.16 -16.97
C SER A 92 21.51 33.00 -15.96
N PRO A 93 22.41 31.99 -16.00
CA PRO A 93 22.48 30.94 -14.98
C PRO A 93 22.66 31.45 -13.55
N ALA A 94 23.28 32.62 -13.38
CA ALA A 94 23.44 33.24 -12.07
C ALA A 94 22.10 33.74 -11.50
N ASP A 95 21.23 34.28 -12.37
CA ASP A 95 19.90 34.72 -11.98
C ASP A 95 19.04 33.53 -11.55
N VAL A 96 19.11 32.42 -12.30
CA VAL A 96 18.40 31.17 -11.96
C VAL A 96 18.92 30.58 -10.65
N ALA A 97 20.23 30.56 -10.43
CA ALA A 97 20.83 30.05 -9.19
C ALA A 97 20.50 30.91 -7.95
N ALA A 98 20.17 32.19 -8.16
CA ALA A 98 19.74 33.09 -7.10
C ALA A 98 18.25 32.93 -6.75
N ILE A 99 17.47 32.16 -7.51
CA ILE A 99 16.06 31.88 -7.20
C ILE A 99 16.01 31.10 -5.87
N PRO A 100 15.35 31.64 -4.83
CA PRO A 100 15.22 30.93 -3.57
C PRO A 100 14.39 29.66 -3.77
N THR A 101 14.93 28.53 -3.33
CA THR A 101 14.24 27.24 -3.37
C THR A 101 13.97 26.75 -1.96
N ALA A 102 12.86 26.04 -1.79
CA ALA A 102 12.48 25.41 -0.54
C ALA A 102 12.02 23.97 -0.82
N PRO A 103 12.17 23.05 0.15
CA PRO A 103 11.64 21.71 0.01
C PRO A 103 10.11 21.72 -0.18
N GLU A 104 9.64 20.90 -1.12
CA GLU A 104 8.22 20.58 -1.31
C GLU A 104 8.08 19.06 -1.24
N PRO A 105 7.26 18.50 -0.33
CA PRO A 105 6.99 17.08 -0.32
C PRO A 105 6.32 16.61 -1.60
N THR A 106 6.80 15.49 -2.15
CA THR A 106 6.29 14.88 -3.37
C THR A 106 6.35 13.36 -3.26
N ASP A 107 5.70 12.65 -4.18
CA ASP A 107 5.68 11.18 -4.20
C ASP A 107 7.09 10.57 -4.35
N HIS A 108 8.05 11.30 -4.92
CA HIS A 108 9.42 10.82 -5.08
C HIS A 108 10.24 10.88 -3.77
N CYS A 109 9.75 11.55 -2.71
CA CYS A 109 10.51 11.75 -1.47
C CYS A 109 10.96 10.45 -0.81
N ALA A 110 10.23 9.33 -0.98
CA ALA A 110 10.55 8.04 -0.37
C ALA A 110 11.91 7.47 -0.81
N VAL A 111 12.32 7.72 -2.06
CA VAL A 111 13.59 7.23 -2.64
C VAL A 111 14.55 8.38 -2.99
N CYS A 112 14.18 9.59 -2.62
CA CYS A 112 14.90 10.80 -2.96
C CYS A 112 16.21 10.92 -2.16
N ARG A 113 17.35 11.10 -2.85
CA ARG A 113 18.66 11.30 -2.21
C ARG A 113 18.74 12.53 -1.29
N TRP A 114 17.83 13.49 -1.45
CA TRP A 114 17.78 14.70 -0.64
C TRP A 114 16.76 14.61 0.51
N SER A 115 16.05 13.48 0.67
CA SER A 115 14.96 13.31 1.64
C SER A 115 15.37 13.73 3.05
N LEU A 116 16.52 13.26 3.54
CA LEU A 116 17.04 13.61 4.88
C LEU A 116 17.24 15.12 5.05
N ARG A 117 17.82 15.78 4.04
CA ARG A 117 18.04 17.24 4.06
C ARG A 117 16.70 17.97 4.03
N CYS A 118 15.84 17.63 3.09
CA CYS A 118 14.52 18.25 2.92
C CYS A 118 13.67 18.07 4.17
N SER A 119 13.63 16.86 4.75
CA SER A 119 12.92 16.60 6.00
C SER A 119 13.47 17.46 7.13
N ARG A 120 14.78 17.57 7.31
CA ARG A 120 15.38 18.44 8.34
C ARG A 120 14.95 19.90 8.16
N GLU A 121 15.09 20.44 6.95
CA GLU A 121 14.71 21.83 6.65
C GLU A 121 13.20 22.07 6.93
N LEU A 122 12.33 21.14 6.53
CA LEU A 122 10.88 21.21 6.83
C LEU A 122 10.60 21.09 8.34
N ARG A 123 11.41 20.33 9.09
CA ARG A 123 11.28 20.25 10.55
C ARG A 123 11.66 21.55 11.22
N GLU A 124 12.80 22.11 10.86
CA GLU A 124 13.31 23.38 11.38
C GLU A 124 12.38 24.55 11.05
N ALA A 125 11.73 24.51 9.89
CA ALA A 125 10.74 25.51 9.48
C ALA A 125 9.35 25.34 10.13
N ASP A 126 9.12 24.29 10.93
CA ASP A 126 7.80 23.91 11.46
C ASP A 126 6.71 23.85 10.37
N ASP A 127 7.07 23.26 9.22
CA ASP A 127 6.26 23.30 8.01
C ASP A 127 4.92 22.54 8.15
N LEU A 128 3.86 23.13 7.57
CA LEU A 128 2.50 22.57 7.56
C LEU A 128 2.39 21.16 6.96
N SER A 129 3.27 20.78 6.04
CA SER A 129 3.25 19.44 5.45
C SER A 129 3.48 18.31 6.45
N ARG A 130 3.99 18.64 7.64
CA ARG A 130 4.14 17.69 8.76
C ARG A 130 2.83 17.46 9.53
N VAL A 131 1.77 18.22 9.24
CA VAL A 131 0.44 17.97 9.82
C VAL A 131 -0.20 16.77 9.12
N ALA A 132 -0.51 15.71 9.87
CA ALA A 132 -1.01 14.47 9.30
C ALA A 132 -2.32 14.69 8.54
N GLY A 133 -2.35 14.28 7.26
CA GLY A 133 -3.53 14.40 6.40
C GLY A 133 -3.78 15.81 5.83
N LEU A 134 -2.87 16.76 6.03
CA LEU A 134 -2.92 18.07 5.39
C LEU A 134 -2.46 17.95 3.93
N THR A 135 -3.31 18.38 3.00
CA THR A 135 -3.01 18.30 1.56
C THR A 135 -2.17 19.47 1.08
N SER A 136 -1.39 19.31 -0.01
CA SER A 136 -0.61 20.42 -0.61
C SER A 136 -1.49 21.61 -1.01
N ARG A 137 -2.77 21.38 -1.36
CA ARG A 137 -3.73 22.45 -1.62
C ARG A 137 -4.07 23.23 -0.35
N GLN A 138 -4.36 22.55 0.76
CA GLN A 138 -4.61 23.20 2.05
C GLN A 138 -3.37 23.93 2.56
N ARG A 139 -2.17 23.35 2.38
CA ARG A 139 -0.89 23.99 2.72
C ARG A 139 -0.74 25.34 2.03
N ARG A 140 -0.86 25.38 0.70
CA ARG A 140 -0.78 26.63 -0.07
C ARG A 140 -1.83 27.65 0.36
N GLY A 141 -3.05 27.18 0.59
CA GLY A 141 -4.12 28.02 1.10
C GLY A 141 -3.76 28.65 2.45
N LEU A 142 -3.37 27.87 3.45
CA LEU A 142 -3.00 28.38 4.78
C LEU A 142 -1.84 29.39 4.73
N ILE A 143 -0.83 29.15 3.88
CA ILE A 143 0.28 30.09 3.66
C ILE A 143 -0.24 31.43 3.10
N GLU A 144 -1.17 31.39 2.13
CA GLU A 144 -1.81 32.59 1.56
C GLU A 144 -2.63 33.37 2.61
N PHE A 145 -3.13 32.69 3.64
CA PHE A 145 -3.83 33.30 4.80
C PHE A 145 -2.91 33.63 5.98
N GLU A 146 -1.59 33.72 5.76
CA GLU A 146 -0.60 34.09 6.78
C GLU A 146 -0.53 33.11 7.97
N ILE A 147 -0.85 31.83 7.75
CA ILE A 147 -0.68 30.73 8.70
C ILE A 147 0.38 29.77 8.13
N PRO A 148 1.69 30.11 8.16
CA PRO A 148 2.70 29.35 7.42
C PRO A 148 3.25 28.13 8.16
N THR A 149 2.99 27.97 9.46
CA THR A 149 3.57 26.91 10.29
C THR A 149 2.52 26.05 10.99
N ARG A 150 2.91 24.85 11.39
CA ARG A 150 2.06 23.93 12.17
C ARG A 150 1.71 24.51 13.55
N THR A 151 2.65 25.20 14.21
CA THR A 151 2.39 25.89 15.48
C THR A 151 1.43 27.05 15.29
N ALA A 152 1.61 27.86 14.24
CA ALA A 152 0.66 28.94 13.94
C ALA A 152 -0.74 28.38 13.67
N LEU A 153 -0.84 27.29 12.92
CA LEU A 153 -2.11 26.60 12.68
C LEU A 153 -2.74 26.12 13.98
N ALA A 154 -1.97 25.51 14.89
CA ALA A 154 -2.46 25.01 16.18
C ALA A 154 -2.93 26.10 17.15
N GLU A 155 -2.40 27.32 17.03
CA GLU A 155 -2.68 28.44 17.93
C GLU A 155 -3.70 29.43 17.35
N THR A 156 -4.09 29.26 16.08
CA THR A 156 -5.06 30.14 15.42
C THR A 156 -6.46 29.93 16.01
N ALA A 157 -7.17 31.02 16.31
CA ALA A 157 -8.53 30.92 16.81
C ALA A 157 -9.50 30.34 15.76
N LEU A 158 -10.35 29.39 16.18
CA LEU A 158 -11.44 28.87 15.37
C LEU A 158 -12.67 29.80 15.37
N PRO A 159 -13.48 29.82 14.29
CA PRO A 159 -13.28 29.08 13.05
C PRO A 159 -12.18 29.73 12.18
N LEU A 160 -11.38 28.89 11.52
CA LEU A 160 -10.48 29.38 10.47
C LEU A 160 -11.32 30.13 9.43
N ALA A 161 -10.88 31.33 9.04
CA ALA A 161 -11.61 32.17 8.11
C ALA A 161 -12.02 31.34 6.87
N SER A 162 -13.30 31.40 6.50
CA SER A 162 -13.95 30.57 5.47
C SER A 162 -13.43 30.72 4.03
N LYS A 163 -12.27 31.37 3.87
CA LYS A 163 -11.71 31.78 2.59
C LYS A 163 -10.61 30.88 2.06
N VAL A 164 -10.14 29.85 2.80
CA VAL A 164 -9.19 28.86 2.26
C VAL A 164 -9.86 28.11 1.09
N PRO A 165 -9.47 28.35 -0.18
CA PRO A 165 -10.22 27.83 -1.31
C PRO A 165 -10.14 26.31 -1.41
N GLY A 166 -11.28 25.65 -1.56
CA GLY A 166 -11.35 24.21 -1.79
C GLY A 166 -11.26 23.33 -0.54
N ALA A 167 -11.43 23.89 0.67
CA ALA A 167 -11.57 23.14 1.92
C ALA A 167 -12.91 23.44 2.59
N SER A 168 -13.60 22.41 3.09
CA SER A 168 -14.80 22.61 3.92
C SER A 168 -14.41 23.10 5.32
N PRO A 169 -15.28 23.81 6.05
CA PRO A 169 -15.02 24.22 7.43
C PRO A 169 -14.62 23.05 8.33
N ALA A 170 -15.33 21.92 8.23
CA ALA A 170 -15.01 20.69 8.96
C ALA A 170 -13.62 20.12 8.58
N ALA A 171 -13.20 20.23 7.32
CA ALA A 171 -11.87 19.78 6.93
C ALA A 171 -10.77 20.68 7.52
N LEU A 172 -10.99 21.99 7.57
CA LEU A 172 -10.08 22.97 8.18
C LEU A 172 -9.97 22.78 9.70
N GLU A 173 -11.11 22.57 10.37
CA GLU A 173 -11.15 22.27 11.80
C GLU A 173 -10.42 20.96 12.13
N ARG A 174 -10.59 19.91 11.31
CA ARG A 174 -9.85 18.65 11.50
C ARG A 174 -8.33 18.82 11.40
N ILE A 175 -7.82 19.56 10.41
CA ILE A 175 -6.37 19.77 10.29
C ILE A 175 -5.84 20.72 11.37
N HIS A 176 -6.65 21.70 11.81
CA HIS A 176 -6.34 22.55 12.96
C HIS A 176 -6.15 21.71 14.23
N GLU A 177 -7.14 20.89 14.57
CA GLU A 177 -7.07 20.02 15.76
C GLU A 177 -5.93 19.00 15.66
N GLN A 178 -5.67 18.48 14.46
CA GLN A 178 -4.53 17.60 14.22
C GLN A 178 -3.19 18.31 14.48
N ALA A 179 -3.05 19.56 14.02
CA ALA A 179 -1.88 20.38 14.31
C ALA A 179 -1.73 20.62 15.83
N ARG A 180 -2.84 20.94 16.52
CA ARG A 180 -2.85 21.15 17.98
C ARG A 180 -2.37 19.91 18.73
N VAL A 181 -2.90 18.73 18.41
CA VAL A 181 -2.48 17.48 19.05
C VAL A 181 -1.01 17.17 18.77
N GLN A 182 -0.53 17.39 17.55
CA GLN A 182 0.89 17.16 17.22
C GLN A 182 1.83 18.11 17.96
N VAL A 183 1.51 19.40 18.05
CA VAL A 183 2.31 20.40 18.78
C VAL A 183 2.30 20.10 20.27
N GLU A 184 1.15 19.72 20.83
CA GLU A 184 1.04 19.35 22.23
C GLU A 184 1.82 18.07 22.56
N GLY A 185 1.74 17.03 21.72
CA GLY A 185 2.51 15.80 21.91
C GLY A 185 4.02 16.04 21.88
N GLU A 186 4.49 16.92 20.98
CA GLU A 186 5.89 17.33 20.93
C GLU A 186 6.32 18.10 22.20
N ARG A 187 5.49 19.02 22.69
CA ARG A 187 5.73 19.74 23.96
C ARG A 187 5.82 18.79 25.15
N ARG A 188 5.04 17.71 25.16
CA ARG A 188 5.05 16.68 26.20
C ARG A 188 6.26 15.75 26.14
N GLY A 189 6.84 15.56 24.96
CA GLY A 189 7.95 14.61 24.75
C GLY A 189 7.57 13.15 24.99
N ALA A 190 6.28 12.82 24.88
CA ALA A 190 5.75 11.47 25.11
C ALA A 190 4.59 11.19 24.13
N PRO A 191 4.26 9.91 23.86
CA PRO A 191 3.12 9.56 23.02
C PRO A 191 1.84 10.25 23.51
N TYR A 192 1.17 10.98 22.61
CA TYR A 192 -0.01 11.77 22.93
C TYR A 192 -1.11 11.55 21.89
N PHE A 193 -2.35 11.45 22.36
CA PHE A 193 -3.52 11.29 21.51
C PHE A 193 -4.78 11.76 22.25
N GLU A 194 -5.83 11.95 21.47
CA GLU A 194 -7.18 12.24 21.96
C GLU A 194 -8.18 11.31 21.27
N ARG A 195 -9.21 10.88 21.99
CA ARG A 195 -10.34 10.14 21.42
C ARG A 195 -11.26 11.11 20.69
N ILE A 196 -11.66 10.75 19.47
CA ILE A 196 -12.61 11.51 18.68
C ILE A 196 -14.01 10.97 18.98
N PRO A 197 -14.94 11.79 19.50
CA PRO A 197 -16.33 11.38 19.69
C PRO A 197 -16.98 10.95 18.38
N LEU A 198 -17.87 9.96 18.45
CA LEU A 198 -18.63 9.54 17.27
C LEU A 198 -19.59 10.66 16.83
N PRO A 199 -19.79 10.85 15.52
CA PRO A 199 -20.78 11.80 15.03
C PRO A 199 -22.18 11.34 15.43
N ARG A 200 -23.08 12.30 15.63
CA ARG A 200 -24.50 12.04 15.88
C ARG A 200 -25.31 12.19 14.60
N ASP A 201 -26.37 11.38 14.48
CA ASP A 201 -27.33 11.52 13.40
C ASP A 201 -28.36 12.63 13.69
N ARG A 202 -29.43 12.70 12.88
CA ARG A 202 -30.46 13.73 13.03
C ARG A 202 -31.38 13.53 14.24
N GLU A 203 -31.36 12.33 14.83
CA GLU A 203 -32.15 11.94 15.99
C GLU A 203 -31.31 12.00 17.28
N ASP A 204 -30.11 12.58 17.21
CA ASP A 204 -29.14 12.71 18.30
C ASP A 204 -28.56 11.36 18.77
N ALA A 205 -28.70 10.30 17.97
CA ALA A 205 -28.10 9.00 18.25
C ALA A 205 -26.67 8.91 17.70
N LEU A 206 -25.79 8.16 18.38
CA LEU A 206 -24.45 7.89 17.88
C LEU A 206 -24.49 7.12 16.55
N THR A 207 -23.75 7.61 15.55
CA THR A 207 -23.68 6.98 14.23
C THR A 207 -22.90 5.65 14.33
N PRO A 208 -23.49 4.50 13.97
CA PRO A 208 -22.77 3.22 13.96
C PRO A 208 -21.69 3.18 12.88
N ASN A 209 -20.76 2.21 12.98
CA ASN A 209 -19.72 1.97 11.98
C ASN A 209 -18.81 3.19 11.69
N TYR A 210 -18.56 4.00 12.71
CA TYR A 210 -17.66 5.15 12.65
C TYR A 210 -16.66 5.14 13.80
N GLY A 211 -15.37 5.32 13.50
CA GLY A 211 -14.32 5.36 14.51
C GLY A 211 -14.33 4.11 15.41
N LEU A 212 -14.35 4.29 16.72
CA LEU A 212 -14.41 3.19 17.70
C LEU A 212 -15.72 2.38 17.62
N GLY A 213 -16.77 2.91 16.98
CA GLY A 213 -18.03 2.22 16.69
C GLY A 213 -17.92 1.16 15.58
N MET A 214 -16.77 1.08 14.90
CA MET A 214 -16.51 0.04 13.89
C MET A 214 -16.05 -1.29 14.48
N LEU A 215 -15.72 -1.34 15.77
CA LEU A 215 -15.18 -2.54 16.38
C LEU A 215 -16.32 -3.51 16.73
N PRO A 216 -16.37 -4.71 16.12
CA PRO A 216 -17.27 -5.76 16.57
C PRO A 216 -16.84 -6.28 17.95
N PRO A 217 -17.71 -7.01 18.68
CA PRO A 217 -17.32 -7.64 19.94
C PRO A 217 -16.07 -8.51 19.73
N PRO A 218 -15.03 -8.40 20.57
CA PRO A 218 -13.88 -9.30 20.52
C PRO A 218 -14.33 -10.75 20.63
N SER A 219 -13.74 -11.63 19.83
CA SER A 219 -13.87 -13.06 19.98
C SER A 219 -12.51 -13.74 20.20
N GLU A 220 -12.51 -14.87 20.92
CA GLU A 220 -11.36 -15.77 20.93
C GLU A 220 -11.07 -16.30 19.51
N GLY A 221 -12.08 -16.25 18.65
CA GLY A 221 -12.08 -16.46 17.20
C GLY A 221 -11.11 -15.67 16.36
N ASP A 222 -10.75 -14.48 16.82
CA ASP A 222 -10.25 -13.44 15.94
C ASP A 222 -8.88 -13.75 15.35
N LEU A 223 -8.72 -13.36 14.08
CA LEU A 223 -7.48 -13.49 13.33
C LEU A 223 -6.93 -12.10 13.00
N PHE A 224 -5.61 -11.98 12.93
CA PHE A 224 -4.94 -10.74 12.50
C PHE A 224 -4.06 -11.03 11.31
N PHE A 225 -4.32 -10.34 10.22
CA PHE A 225 -3.83 -10.66 8.89
C PHE A 225 -3.00 -9.52 8.32
N ASP A 226 -1.84 -9.87 7.79
CA ASP A 226 -0.97 -9.00 7.00
C ASP A 226 -0.46 -9.77 5.77
N ILE A 227 -0.26 -9.07 4.66
CA ILE A 227 0.17 -9.69 3.40
C ILE A 227 1.32 -8.88 2.78
N GLU A 228 2.40 -9.57 2.47
CA GLU A 228 3.53 -9.00 1.76
C GLU A 228 3.44 -9.32 0.28
N GLY A 229 3.67 -8.30 -0.55
CA GLY A 229 3.62 -8.46 -1.99
C GLY A 229 4.63 -7.58 -2.70
N ASP A 230 5.05 -8.05 -3.86
CA ASP A 230 5.96 -7.37 -4.75
C ASP A 230 5.24 -7.03 -6.08
N PRO A 231 4.93 -5.75 -6.34
CA PRO A 231 4.30 -5.34 -7.58
C PRO A 231 5.26 -5.38 -8.79
N PHE A 232 6.58 -5.41 -8.55
CA PHE A 232 7.61 -5.37 -9.59
C PHE A 232 8.02 -6.76 -10.07
N TYR A 233 7.83 -7.79 -9.23
CA TYR A 233 7.95 -9.19 -9.64
C TYR A 233 7.28 -9.43 -10.99
N SER A 234 7.98 -10.13 -11.87
CA SER A 234 7.50 -10.43 -13.21
C SER A 234 7.92 -11.85 -13.58
N SER A 235 6.96 -12.65 -14.01
CA SER A 235 7.14 -14.03 -14.44
C SER A 235 6.41 -14.28 -15.76
N PRO A 236 6.79 -15.30 -16.55
CA PRO A 236 6.04 -15.66 -17.75
C PRO A 236 4.55 -15.92 -17.51
N GLN A 237 4.17 -16.26 -16.27
CA GLN A 237 2.80 -16.56 -15.86
C GLN A 237 2.01 -15.32 -15.44
N GLY A 238 2.68 -14.18 -15.23
CA GLY A 238 2.04 -12.95 -14.83
C GLY A 238 2.92 -12.05 -13.98
N ASP A 239 2.30 -10.92 -13.64
CA ASP A 239 2.95 -9.78 -13.06
C ASP A 239 2.47 -9.52 -11.62
N GLY A 240 3.44 -9.23 -10.76
CA GLY A 240 3.27 -9.00 -9.33
C GLY A 240 2.87 -10.27 -8.58
N VAL A 241 3.44 -10.45 -7.39
CA VAL A 241 3.18 -11.60 -6.52
C VAL A 241 2.85 -11.14 -5.11
N ASP A 242 1.87 -11.75 -4.47
CA ASP A 242 1.74 -11.72 -3.02
C ASP A 242 2.51 -12.92 -2.46
N TYR A 243 3.68 -12.70 -1.86
CA TYR A 243 4.64 -13.76 -1.59
C TYR A 243 4.55 -14.36 -0.18
N LEU A 244 3.95 -13.65 0.78
CA LEU A 244 3.75 -14.13 2.15
C LEU A 244 2.42 -13.65 2.71
N PHE A 245 1.62 -14.59 3.20
CA PHE A 245 0.36 -14.34 3.93
C PHE A 245 0.60 -14.68 5.41
N GLY A 246 0.65 -13.65 6.25
CA GLY A 246 0.82 -13.78 7.69
C GLY A 246 -0.49 -13.77 8.43
N VAL A 247 -0.72 -14.76 9.28
CA VAL A 247 -1.89 -14.78 10.18
C VAL A 247 -1.46 -15.10 11.59
N ILE A 248 -1.93 -14.33 12.56
CA ILE A 248 -1.82 -14.71 13.98
C ILE A 248 -3.16 -15.18 14.54
N GLU A 249 -3.11 -16.27 15.30
CA GLU A 249 -4.23 -16.84 16.06
C GLU A 249 -3.96 -16.66 17.56
N PRO A 250 -4.45 -15.59 18.21
CA PRO A 250 -4.14 -15.32 19.62
C PRO A 250 -4.60 -16.39 20.62
N ALA A 251 -5.68 -17.10 20.29
CA ALA A 251 -6.21 -18.16 21.14
C ALA A 251 -5.36 -19.44 21.09
N GLU A 252 -4.56 -19.64 20.05
CA GLU A 252 -3.68 -20.79 19.92
C GLU A 252 -2.26 -20.43 20.37
N ARG A 253 -1.61 -21.34 21.10
CA ARG A 253 -0.22 -21.17 21.50
C ARG A 253 0.71 -21.72 20.42
N ASP A 254 1.83 -21.04 20.22
CA ASP A 254 2.88 -21.56 19.35
C ASP A 254 3.57 -22.78 19.98
N ALA A 255 4.49 -23.40 19.23
CA ALA A 255 5.17 -24.62 19.66
C ALA A 255 6.05 -24.44 20.92
N SER A 256 6.32 -23.20 21.35
CA SER A 256 7.06 -22.93 22.59
C SER A 256 6.20 -23.19 23.83
N GLY A 257 4.87 -23.10 23.69
CA GLY A 257 3.92 -23.25 24.80
C GLY A 257 3.93 -22.08 25.79
N ASP A 258 4.59 -20.97 25.45
CA ASP A 258 4.58 -19.75 26.25
C ASP A 258 3.17 -19.13 26.27
N PRO A 259 2.58 -18.83 27.44
CA PRO A 259 1.26 -18.22 27.52
C PRO A 259 1.14 -16.86 26.82
N ASP A 260 2.26 -16.17 26.57
CA ASP A 260 2.33 -14.87 25.90
C ASP A 260 2.60 -14.97 24.39
N THR A 261 2.77 -16.18 23.84
CA THR A 261 2.98 -16.39 22.40
C THR A 261 1.73 -16.91 21.70
N ALA A 262 1.42 -16.31 20.57
CA ALA A 262 0.32 -16.72 19.70
C ALA A 262 0.85 -17.52 18.51
N ARG A 263 0.07 -18.50 18.04
CA ARG A 263 0.39 -19.26 16.83
C ARG A 263 0.40 -18.29 15.64
N PHE A 264 1.49 -18.33 14.89
CA PHE A 264 1.66 -17.58 13.65
C PHE A 264 1.69 -18.56 12.47
N HIS A 265 1.01 -18.20 11.39
CA HIS A 265 0.96 -18.94 10.14
C HIS A 265 1.61 -18.09 9.05
N ALA A 266 2.67 -18.63 8.46
CA ALA A 266 3.29 -18.09 7.25
C ALA A 266 2.92 -18.97 6.08
N PHE A 267 2.05 -18.48 5.18
CA PHE A 267 1.79 -19.14 3.91
C PHE A 267 2.65 -18.48 2.83
N TRP A 268 3.72 -19.16 2.45
CA TRP A 268 4.66 -18.69 1.44
C TRP A 268 4.22 -19.10 0.03
N SER A 269 4.36 -18.16 -0.91
CA SER A 269 4.18 -18.41 -2.35
C SER A 269 5.45 -18.99 -2.98
N ILE A 270 6.13 -19.88 -2.25
CA ILE A 270 7.40 -20.51 -2.63
C ILE A 270 7.21 -22.03 -2.67
N GLU A 271 7.66 -22.66 -3.74
CA GLU A 271 7.71 -24.11 -3.92
C GLU A 271 9.09 -24.49 -4.46
N ASP A 272 9.74 -25.47 -3.82
CA ASP A 272 11.09 -25.93 -4.19
C ASP A 272 12.14 -24.81 -4.33
N GLY A 273 12.01 -23.75 -3.51
CA GLY A 273 12.93 -22.61 -3.49
C GLY A 273 12.66 -21.53 -4.55
N GLU A 274 11.58 -21.67 -5.30
CA GLU A 274 11.17 -20.76 -6.37
C GLU A 274 9.77 -20.18 -6.12
N VAL A 275 9.54 -18.96 -6.57
CA VAL A 275 8.21 -18.33 -6.52
C VAL A 275 7.42 -18.77 -7.74
N THR A 276 6.23 -19.32 -7.52
CA THR A 276 5.38 -19.80 -8.62
C THR A 276 3.93 -19.35 -8.44
N ALA A 277 3.22 -19.16 -9.55
CA ALA A 277 1.79 -18.85 -9.52
C ALA A 277 0.95 -19.96 -8.83
N GLY A 278 1.40 -21.22 -8.92
CA GLY A 278 0.79 -22.34 -8.21
C GLY A 278 0.99 -22.26 -6.70
N ALA A 279 2.18 -21.86 -6.24
CA ALA A 279 2.46 -21.63 -4.83
C ALA A 279 1.66 -20.44 -4.28
N GLU A 280 1.57 -19.32 -5.01
CA GLU A 280 0.74 -18.16 -4.65
C GLU A 280 -0.74 -18.55 -4.52
N ARG A 281 -1.25 -19.35 -5.47
CA ARG A 281 -2.61 -19.90 -5.40
C ARG A 281 -2.82 -20.76 -4.14
N ARG A 282 -1.90 -21.68 -3.83
CA ARG A 282 -2.03 -22.55 -2.65
C ARG A 282 -1.92 -21.78 -1.34
N ALA A 283 -1.05 -20.79 -1.26
CA ALA A 283 -0.92 -19.93 -0.09
C ALA A 283 -2.22 -19.15 0.16
N PHE A 284 -2.81 -18.58 -0.90
CA PHE A 284 -4.11 -17.93 -0.86
C PHE A 284 -5.24 -18.90 -0.44
N GLU A 285 -5.32 -20.08 -1.05
CA GLU A 285 -6.33 -21.10 -0.72
C GLU A 285 -6.21 -21.53 0.76
N ALA A 286 -4.99 -21.76 1.26
CA ALA A 286 -4.74 -22.13 2.64
C ALA A 286 -5.16 -21.04 3.63
N PHE A 287 -4.90 -19.77 3.32
CA PHE A 287 -5.35 -18.63 4.14
C PHE A 287 -6.88 -18.57 4.24
N ILE A 288 -7.58 -18.70 3.10
CA ILE A 288 -9.05 -18.66 3.10
C ILE A 288 -9.62 -19.89 3.79
N ASP A 289 -9.04 -21.07 3.58
CA ASP A 289 -9.47 -22.31 4.22
C ASP A 289 -9.35 -22.23 5.75
N LEU A 290 -8.22 -21.70 6.26
CA LEU A 290 -8.04 -21.42 7.68
C LEU A 290 -9.15 -20.49 8.21
N THR A 291 -9.38 -19.37 7.51
CA THR A 291 -10.38 -18.37 7.91
C THR A 291 -11.79 -18.96 7.95
N MET A 292 -12.16 -19.73 6.94
CA MET A 292 -13.48 -20.38 6.85
C MET A 292 -13.66 -21.49 7.88
N ASP A 293 -12.59 -22.26 8.17
CA ASP A 293 -12.58 -23.23 9.27
C ASP A 293 -12.84 -22.53 10.61
N ARG A 294 -12.23 -21.35 10.82
CA ARG A 294 -12.41 -20.56 12.04
C ARG A 294 -13.81 -20.00 12.16
N LEU A 295 -14.32 -19.36 11.11
CA LEU A 295 -15.67 -18.81 11.05
C LEU A 295 -16.75 -19.86 11.32
N ARG A 296 -16.57 -21.09 10.81
CA ARG A 296 -17.49 -22.20 11.09
C ARG A 296 -17.50 -22.64 12.56
N ARG A 297 -16.36 -22.55 13.26
CA ARG A 297 -16.26 -22.89 14.69
C ARG A 297 -16.77 -21.75 15.58
N ASP A 298 -16.61 -20.51 15.12
CA ASP A 298 -16.99 -19.31 15.84
C ASP A 298 -17.52 -18.23 14.88
N PRO A 299 -18.85 -18.17 14.68
CA PRO A 299 -19.47 -17.20 13.77
C PRO A 299 -19.31 -15.73 14.19
N GLY A 300 -18.89 -15.46 15.43
CA GLY A 300 -18.62 -14.10 15.91
C GLY A 300 -17.20 -13.61 15.64
N MET A 301 -16.34 -14.46 15.05
CA MET A 301 -14.95 -14.14 14.76
C MET A 301 -14.81 -13.12 13.63
N HIS A 302 -13.76 -12.30 13.71
CA HIS A 302 -13.39 -11.35 12.67
C HIS A 302 -11.91 -11.47 12.28
N VAL A 303 -11.59 -11.07 11.06
CA VAL A 303 -10.23 -10.93 10.54
C VAL A 303 -9.88 -9.45 10.54
N TYR A 304 -8.99 -9.03 11.43
CA TYR A 304 -8.52 -7.66 11.52
C TYR A 304 -7.30 -7.44 10.62
N HIS A 305 -7.29 -6.30 9.93
CA HIS A 305 -6.20 -5.88 9.06
C HIS A 305 -6.01 -4.37 9.15
N TYR A 306 -4.91 -3.85 8.58
CA TYR A 306 -4.56 -2.44 8.66
C TYR A 306 -4.45 -1.79 7.29
N ALA A 307 -5.50 -1.06 6.90
CA ALA A 307 -5.67 -0.38 5.61
C ALA A 307 -6.26 -1.30 4.51
N PRO A 308 -6.53 -0.81 3.27
CA PRO A 308 -7.39 -1.54 2.32
C PRO A 308 -6.63 -2.53 1.41
N TYR A 309 -5.32 -2.70 1.59
CA TYR A 309 -4.52 -3.52 0.66
C TYR A 309 -4.90 -4.99 0.76
N GLU A 310 -5.02 -5.52 1.98
CA GLU A 310 -5.28 -6.93 2.28
C GLU A 310 -6.59 -7.44 1.65
N PRO A 311 -7.77 -6.83 1.91
CA PRO A 311 -9.00 -7.28 1.26
C PRO A 311 -8.97 -7.05 -0.26
N THR A 312 -8.22 -6.05 -0.74
CA THR A 312 -8.04 -5.83 -2.18
C THR A 312 -7.22 -6.95 -2.82
N ALA A 313 -6.15 -7.40 -2.16
CA ALA A 313 -5.35 -8.55 -2.57
C ALA A 313 -6.18 -9.83 -2.56
N VAL A 314 -6.92 -10.12 -1.48
CA VAL A 314 -7.83 -11.28 -1.38
C VAL A 314 -8.82 -11.33 -2.55
N LYS A 315 -9.49 -10.22 -2.87
CA LYS A 315 -10.42 -10.13 -4.03
C LYS A 315 -9.70 -10.34 -5.35
N ARG A 316 -8.52 -9.74 -5.51
CA ARG A 316 -7.68 -9.86 -6.72
C ARG A 316 -7.26 -11.32 -6.92
N LEU A 317 -6.79 -12.00 -5.88
CA LEU A 317 -6.31 -13.38 -5.91
C LEU A 317 -7.44 -14.37 -6.20
N ALA A 318 -8.60 -14.19 -5.55
CA ALA A 318 -9.80 -14.98 -5.85
C ALA A 318 -10.19 -14.90 -7.33
N GLY A 319 -10.18 -13.68 -7.90
CA GLY A 319 -10.47 -13.46 -9.32
C GLY A 319 -9.37 -13.95 -10.26
N ARG A 320 -8.09 -13.74 -9.89
CA ARG A 320 -6.90 -14.14 -10.67
C ARG A 320 -6.83 -15.65 -10.84
N TYR A 321 -7.03 -16.41 -9.76
CA TYR A 321 -6.94 -17.88 -9.79
C TYR A 321 -8.28 -18.58 -9.98
N GLY A 322 -9.40 -17.86 -9.84
CA GLY A 322 -10.74 -18.44 -9.96
C GLY A 322 -11.04 -19.47 -8.86
N THR A 323 -10.49 -19.28 -7.67
CA THR A 323 -10.63 -20.18 -6.51
C THR A 323 -11.15 -19.44 -5.29
N ARG A 324 -11.76 -20.16 -4.35
CA ARG A 324 -12.34 -19.65 -3.09
C ARG A 324 -13.26 -18.43 -3.20
N GLU A 325 -13.88 -18.23 -4.37
CA GLU A 325 -14.65 -17.02 -4.63
C GLU A 325 -15.96 -16.94 -3.83
N ALA A 326 -16.52 -18.10 -3.47
CA ALA A 326 -17.76 -18.17 -2.69
C ALA A 326 -17.48 -17.82 -1.23
N GLU A 327 -16.40 -18.38 -0.70
CA GLU A 327 -15.85 -18.15 0.62
C GLU A 327 -15.46 -16.68 0.79
N VAL A 328 -14.72 -16.09 -0.17
CA VAL A 328 -14.41 -14.65 -0.14
C VAL A 328 -15.69 -13.80 -0.19
N ASP A 329 -16.69 -14.17 -1.00
CA ASP A 329 -17.97 -13.44 -1.03
C ASP A 329 -18.72 -13.54 0.31
N GLU A 330 -18.70 -14.71 0.97
CA GLU A 330 -19.27 -14.91 2.30
C GLU A 330 -18.59 -14.04 3.35
N LEU A 331 -17.25 -14.06 3.40
CA LEU A 331 -16.46 -13.24 4.33
C LEU A 331 -16.72 -11.73 4.15
N LEU A 332 -16.79 -11.27 2.89
CA LEU A 332 -17.08 -9.86 2.58
C LEU A 332 -18.51 -9.47 2.94
N ARG A 333 -19.51 -10.31 2.63
CA ARG A 333 -20.91 -10.05 2.98
C ARG A 333 -21.16 -10.07 4.47
N GLY A 334 -20.46 -10.95 5.19
CA GLY A 334 -20.51 -11.06 6.64
C GLY A 334 -19.76 -9.94 7.37
N ASN A 335 -19.09 -9.02 6.66
CA ASN A 335 -18.20 -8.02 7.23
C ASN A 335 -17.14 -8.62 8.17
N VAL A 336 -16.65 -9.83 7.85
CA VAL A 336 -15.65 -10.53 8.66
C VAL A 336 -14.33 -9.77 8.68
N PHE A 337 -13.97 -9.10 7.57
CA PHE A 337 -12.78 -8.24 7.51
C PHE A 337 -13.03 -6.88 8.16
N VAL A 338 -12.22 -6.53 9.17
CA VAL A 338 -12.32 -5.27 9.92
C VAL A 338 -11.07 -4.40 9.71
N ASP A 339 -11.27 -3.25 9.06
CA ASP A 339 -10.22 -2.25 8.80
C ASP A 339 -9.94 -1.39 10.04
N LEU A 340 -8.86 -1.72 10.76
CA LEU A 340 -8.43 -0.95 11.93
C LEU A 340 -7.86 0.42 11.57
N TYR A 341 -7.32 0.62 10.36
CA TYR A 341 -6.84 1.93 9.93
C TYR A 341 -7.99 2.93 9.86
N ARG A 342 -9.16 2.51 9.33
CA ARG A 342 -10.36 3.36 9.32
C ARG A 342 -10.86 3.65 10.75
N ALA A 343 -10.89 2.66 11.63
CA ALA A 343 -11.28 2.82 13.03
C ALA A 343 -10.38 3.85 13.75
N VAL A 344 -9.06 3.76 13.57
CA VAL A 344 -8.10 4.74 14.11
C VAL A 344 -8.34 6.13 13.51
N ARG A 345 -8.35 6.27 12.18
CA ARG A 345 -8.44 7.57 11.50
C ARG A 345 -9.69 8.37 11.86
N GLN A 346 -10.76 7.68 12.24
CA GLN A 346 -12.03 8.27 12.61
C GLN A 346 -12.25 8.38 14.13
N GLY A 347 -11.60 7.52 14.93
CA GLY A 347 -11.79 7.44 16.38
C GLY A 347 -10.66 8.01 17.23
N ILE A 348 -9.48 8.22 16.66
CA ILE A 348 -8.27 8.64 17.37
C ILE A 348 -7.60 9.79 16.62
N ARG A 349 -7.24 10.84 17.35
CA ARG A 349 -6.35 11.90 16.89
C ARG A 349 -5.02 11.77 17.60
N ALA A 350 -3.99 11.27 16.92
CA ALA A 350 -2.67 11.01 17.49
C ALA A 350 -1.65 12.09 17.09
N ALA A 351 -0.69 12.35 17.98
CA ALA A 351 0.43 13.27 17.76
C ALA A 351 1.53 12.64 16.88
N VAL A 352 1.14 12.25 15.65
CA VAL A 352 2.00 11.56 14.68
C VAL A 352 2.00 12.29 13.34
N GLU A 353 3.07 12.16 12.57
CA GLU A 353 3.20 12.77 11.23
C GLU A 353 2.42 11.96 10.16
N SER A 354 2.23 10.67 10.39
CA SER A 354 1.43 9.77 9.56
C SER A 354 0.76 8.72 10.43
N TYR A 355 -0.35 8.16 9.95
CA TYR A 355 -1.09 7.10 10.61
C TYR A 355 -0.66 5.73 10.05
N SER A 356 0.65 5.51 9.84
CA SER A 356 1.12 4.13 9.67
C SER A 356 1.11 3.44 11.03
N ILE A 357 0.91 2.12 11.04
CA ILE A 357 0.84 1.36 12.29
C ILE A 357 2.10 1.56 13.15
N LYS A 358 3.28 1.58 12.50
CA LYS A 358 4.61 1.91 13.09
C LYS A 358 4.64 3.21 13.89
N LYS A 359 3.95 4.26 13.43
CA LYS A 359 3.92 5.55 14.14
C LYS A 359 2.96 5.52 15.32
N LEU A 360 2.02 4.57 15.37
CA LEU A 360 1.05 4.41 16.44
C LEU A 360 1.49 3.43 17.52
N GLU A 361 2.41 2.50 17.23
CA GLU A 361 2.98 1.51 18.18
C GLU A 361 3.33 2.08 19.57
N PRO A 362 3.95 3.28 19.69
CA PRO A 362 4.22 3.86 20.99
C PRO A 362 2.98 4.13 21.85
N LEU A 363 1.78 4.29 21.25
CA LEU A 363 0.53 4.56 21.96
C LEU A 363 0.00 3.33 22.72
N TYR A 364 0.33 2.13 22.24
CA TYR A 364 -0.07 0.86 22.83
C TYR A 364 1.11 0.03 23.33
N GLY A 365 2.29 0.66 23.45
CA GLY A 365 3.46 0.08 24.10
C GLY A 365 4.08 -1.10 23.35
N PHE A 366 3.87 -1.19 22.04
CA PHE A 366 4.49 -2.24 21.23
C PHE A 366 5.93 -1.86 20.91
N GLY A 367 6.87 -2.77 21.22
CA GLY A 367 8.25 -2.71 20.76
C GLY A 367 8.46 -3.87 19.79
N ARG A 368 8.95 -3.57 18.59
CA ARG A 368 9.31 -4.59 17.59
C ARG A 368 10.58 -5.32 18.02
N ASP A 369 10.64 -6.60 17.70
CA ASP A 369 11.85 -7.41 17.93
C ASP A 369 12.95 -7.06 16.90
N ILE A 370 12.55 -6.51 15.75
CA ILE A 370 13.44 -6.06 14.67
C ILE A 370 13.42 -4.53 14.59
N ASP A 371 14.62 -3.94 14.44
CA ASP A 371 14.80 -2.49 14.31
C ASP A 371 13.98 -1.92 13.14
N LEU A 372 13.44 -0.70 13.30
CA LEU A 372 12.50 -0.09 12.36
C LEU A 372 13.13 0.04 10.95
N LYS A 373 12.86 -0.92 10.07
CA LYS A 373 13.09 -0.80 8.63
C LYS A 373 11.89 -0.09 7.98
N ASP A 374 12.16 0.81 7.04
CA ASP A 374 11.13 1.60 6.35
C ASP A 374 10.19 0.70 5.51
N ALA A 375 9.00 1.22 5.17
CA ALA A 375 8.13 0.55 4.21
C ALA A 375 8.85 0.43 2.85
N GLY A 376 8.92 -0.79 2.30
CA GLY A 376 9.67 -1.11 1.08
C GLY A 376 10.97 -1.87 1.31
N THR A 377 11.41 -2.03 2.56
CA THR A 377 12.60 -2.85 2.85
C THR A 377 12.34 -4.35 2.66
N SER A 378 11.11 -4.83 2.93
CA SER A 378 10.70 -6.22 2.65
C SER A 378 10.76 -6.54 1.17
N ILE A 379 10.27 -5.63 0.30
CA ILE A 379 10.36 -5.78 -1.17
C ILE A 379 11.84 -5.84 -1.61
N VAL A 380 12.70 -4.95 -1.10
CA VAL A 380 14.13 -4.97 -1.45
C VAL A 380 14.81 -6.26 -0.97
N GLU A 381 14.48 -6.74 0.24
CA GLU A 381 15.00 -8.00 0.77
C GLU A 381 14.52 -9.21 -0.02
N PHE A 382 13.26 -9.19 -0.48
CA PHE A 382 12.68 -10.22 -1.32
C PHE A 382 13.27 -10.22 -2.74
N GLU A 383 13.44 -9.06 -3.37
CA GLU A 383 14.12 -8.91 -4.66
C GLU A 383 15.59 -9.37 -4.55
N THR A 384 16.26 -9.02 -3.45
CA THR A 384 17.60 -9.56 -3.16
C THR A 384 17.55 -11.09 -3.08
N TRP A 385 16.56 -11.66 -2.39
CA TRP A 385 16.39 -13.12 -2.31
C TRP A 385 16.14 -13.79 -3.67
N LEU A 386 15.44 -13.12 -4.58
CA LEU A 386 15.21 -13.58 -5.97
C LEU A 386 16.49 -13.55 -6.82
N GLU A 387 17.33 -12.52 -6.66
CA GLU A 387 18.57 -12.36 -7.41
C GLU A 387 19.69 -13.32 -6.95
N LEU A 388 19.63 -13.78 -5.70
CA LEU A 388 20.62 -14.68 -5.13
C LEU A 388 20.50 -16.12 -5.66
N SER A 389 21.50 -16.57 -6.39
CA SER A 389 21.70 -18.00 -6.66
C SER A 389 22.18 -18.75 -5.41
N ASP A 390 22.03 -20.09 -5.36
CA ASP A 390 22.57 -20.94 -4.29
C ASP A 390 24.10 -20.79 -4.11
N THR A 391 24.80 -20.32 -5.15
CA THR A 391 26.21 -19.94 -5.11
C THR A 391 26.36 -18.42 -5.02
N ASN A 392 25.98 -17.83 -3.89
CA ASN A 392 26.18 -16.40 -3.67
C ASN A 392 27.65 -16.10 -3.31
N GLU A 393 28.36 -15.37 -4.18
CA GLU A 393 29.75 -14.93 -3.96
C GLU A 393 29.91 -13.93 -2.81
N GLU A 394 28.84 -13.21 -2.44
CA GLU A 394 28.84 -12.18 -1.40
C GLU A 394 28.63 -12.74 0.02
N GLY A 395 28.32 -14.05 0.15
CA GLY A 395 28.09 -14.71 1.43
C GLY A 395 26.81 -14.25 2.16
N ILE A 396 25.86 -13.63 1.46
CA ILE A 396 24.54 -13.30 2.01
C ILE A 396 23.74 -14.59 2.18
N ASP A 397 23.26 -14.82 3.40
CA ASP A 397 22.43 -15.97 3.74
C ASP A 397 21.02 -15.78 3.18
N ARG A 398 20.73 -16.50 2.09
CA ARG A 398 19.43 -16.50 1.40
C ARG A 398 18.30 -16.93 2.33
N GLY A 399 18.53 -17.88 3.25
CA GLY A 399 17.51 -18.33 4.21
C GLY A 399 17.23 -17.28 5.29
N LYS A 400 18.25 -16.52 5.68
CA LYS A 400 18.08 -15.41 6.64
C LYS A 400 17.15 -14.32 6.09
N LEU A 401 17.21 -13.99 4.80
CA LEU A 401 16.32 -12.99 4.19
C LEU A 401 14.84 -13.37 4.37
N LEU A 402 14.47 -14.61 4.05
CA LEU A 402 13.09 -15.07 4.25
C LEU A 402 12.70 -15.10 5.73
N THR A 403 13.63 -15.46 6.62
CA THR A 403 13.40 -15.44 8.07
C THR A 403 13.15 -14.03 8.59
N ASP A 404 13.92 -13.04 8.11
CA ASP A 404 13.75 -11.63 8.48
C ASP A 404 12.42 -11.07 7.95
N ILE A 405 12.04 -11.42 6.72
CA ILE A 405 10.73 -11.07 6.13
C ILE A 405 9.59 -11.69 6.93
N GLU A 406 9.67 -12.98 7.28
CA GLU A 406 8.66 -13.68 8.07
C GLU A 406 8.48 -13.02 9.45
N ALA A 407 9.59 -12.72 10.13
CA ALA A 407 9.56 -12.07 11.43
C ALA A 407 9.00 -10.65 11.36
N TYR A 408 9.32 -9.91 10.30
CA TYR A 408 8.76 -8.57 10.06
C TYR A 408 7.23 -8.63 9.87
N ASN A 409 6.75 -9.54 9.02
CA ASN A 409 5.32 -9.73 8.77
C ASN A 409 4.58 -10.25 10.02
N ARG A 410 5.21 -11.13 10.81
CA ARG A 410 4.70 -11.53 12.13
C ARG A 410 4.55 -10.34 13.07
N ASP A 411 5.55 -9.45 13.15
CA ASP A 411 5.48 -8.24 13.97
C ASP A 411 4.31 -7.33 13.53
N ASP A 412 4.04 -7.22 12.22
CA ASP A 412 2.90 -6.45 11.70
C ASP A 412 1.55 -7.08 12.09
N CYS A 413 1.41 -8.42 12.05
CA CYS A 413 0.22 -9.11 12.57
C CYS A 413 0.05 -8.91 14.09
N VAL A 414 1.12 -9.06 14.88
CA VAL A 414 1.08 -8.84 16.34
C VAL A 414 0.72 -7.39 16.65
N SER A 415 1.32 -6.44 15.95
CA SER A 415 1.04 -5.02 16.12
C SER A 415 -0.43 -4.70 15.83
N THR A 416 -1.01 -5.31 14.80
CA THR A 416 -2.43 -5.19 14.46
C THR A 416 -3.32 -5.75 15.58
N TRP A 417 -2.93 -6.89 16.17
CA TRP A 417 -3.61 -7.44 17.34
C TRP A 417 -3.55 -6.52 18.55
N ARG A 418 -2.36 -6.05 18.95
CA ARG A 418 -2.21 -5.15 20.08
C ARG A 418 -2.95 -3.83 19.86
N LEU A 419 -2.99 -3.33 18.62
CA LEU A 419 -3.78 -2.17 18.25
C LEU A 419 -5.29 -2.42 18.47
N ARG A 420 -5.83 -3.56 18.06
CA ARG A 420 -7.25 -3.91 18.29
C ARG A 420 -7.58 -3.88 19.78
N ASP A 421 -6.78 -4.57 20.59
CA ASP A 421 -6.99 -4.63 22.05
C ASP A 421 -6.94 -3.23 22.68
N TRP A 422 -5.99 -2.41 22.24
CA TRP A 422 -5.89 -1.02 22.69
C TRP A 422 -7.09 -0.16 22.28
N LEU A 423 -7.59 -0.32 21.05
CA LEU A 423 -8.78 0.40 20.57
C LEU A 423 -10.03 0.00 21.34
N GLU A 424 -10.19 -1.27 21.71
CA GLU A 424 -11.27 -1.74 22.59
C GLU A 424 -11.17 -1.12 23.99
N ALA A 425 -9.96 -1.00 24.54
CA ALA A 425 -9.76 -0.27 25.79
C ALA A 425 -10.13 1.22 25.66
N GLN A 426 -9.75 1.88 24.55
CA GLN A 426 -10.15 3.27 24.28
C GLN A 426 -11.65 3.43 24.12
N ARG A 427 -12.32 2.46 23.51
CA ARG A 427 -13.78 2.41 23.38
C ARG A 427 -14.45 2.36 24.75
N ALA A 428 -14.03 1.43 25.62
CA ALA A 428 -14.58 1.30 26.97
C ALA A 428 -14.36 2.57 27.82
N LEU A 429 -13.18 3.20 27.70
CA LEU A 429 -12.91 4.48 28.36
C LEU A 429 -13.83 5.59 27.86
N LEU A 430 -14.09 5.66 26.54
CA LEU A 430 -15.00 6.66 25.99
C LEU A 430 -16.43 6.44 26.48
N GLU A 431 -16.92 5.20 26.52
CA GLU A 431 -18.24 4.86 27.07
C GLU A 431 -18.37 5.28 28.55
N ALA A 432 -17.31 5.06 29.34
CA ALA A 432 -17.28 5.46 30.75
C ALA A 432 -17.26 6.99 30.92
N GLU A 433 -16.57 7.73 30.05
CA GLU A 433 -16.46 9.19 30.09
C GLU A 433 -17.77 9.87 29.65
N THR A 434 -18.46 9.34 28.64
CA THR A 434 -19.71 9.90 28.13
C THR A 434 -20.94 9.41 28.89
N GLY A 435 -20.86 8.24 29.54
CA GLY A 435 -22.00 7.56 30.13
C GLY A 435 -22.97 6.96 29.10
N GLU A 436 -22.54 6.83 27.84
CA GLU A 436 -23.34 6.34 26.72
C GLU A 436 -22.64 5.15 26.06
N ALA A 437 -23.38 4.06 25.82
CA ALA A 437 -22.85 2.90 25.13
C ALA A 437 -22.58 3.24 23.66
N ILE A 438 -21.39 2.94 23.17
CA ILE A 438 -21.07 3.12 21.75
C ILE A 438 -21.78 1.99 20.99
N PRO A 439 -22.38 2.24 19.82
CA PRO A 439 -22.93 1.15 19.00
C PRO A 439 -21.81 0.25 18.46
N ARG A 440 -22.09 -1.04 18.30
CA ARG A 440 -21.22 -1.98 17.56
C ARG A 440 -21.80 -2.21 16.16
N PRO A 441 -21.00 -2.68 15.19
CA PRO A 441 -21.54 -3.15 13.92
C PRO A 441 -22.62 -4.21 14.15
N ALA A 442 -23.68 -4.18 13.35
CA ALA A 442 -24.69 -5.23 13.38
C ALA A 442 -24.19 -6.47 12.63
N ASP A 443 -24.50 -7.65 13.17
CA ASP A 443 -24.24 -8.92 12.47
C ASP A 443 -25.00 -8.94 11.15
N VAL A 444 -24.27 -9.03 10.04
CA VAL A 444 -24.88 -9.23 8.72
C VAL A 444 -24.97 -10.72 8.49
N GLN A 445 -26.13 -11.30 8.78
CA GLN A 445 -26.44 -12.68 8.39
C GLN A 445 -26.50 -12.75 6.85
N PRO A 446 -25.69 -13.60 6.19
CA PRO A 446 -25.74 -13.75 4.74
C PRO A 446 -27.05 -14.45 4.33
N GLU A 447 -28.10 -13.67 4.02
CA GLU A 447 -29.36 -14.20 3.51
C GLU A 447 -29.27 -14.49 2.00
N ASN A 448 -28.68 -15.63 1.59
CA ASN A 448 -29.03 -16.21 0.28
C ASN A 448 -28.68 -17.71 0.09
N ARG A 449 -29.52 -18.61 0.64
CA ARG A 449 -29.36 -20.08 0.48
C ARG A 449 -29.40 -20.56 -0.98
N GLU A 450 -30.28 -20.02 -1.82
CA GLU A 450 -30.39 -20.46 -3.22
C GLU A 450 -29.16 -20.11 -4.06
N ALA A 451 -28.55 -18.95 -3.80
CA ALA A 451 -27.28 -18.57 -4.44
C ALA A 451 -26.14 -19.52 -4.02
N SER A 452 -26.08 -19.88 -2.72
CA SER A 452 -25.10 -20.83 -2.18
C SER A 452 -25.21 -22.22 -2.83
N GLU A 453 -26.41 -22.77 -2.98
CA GLU A 453 -26.61 -24.09 -3.59
C GLU A 453 -26.22 -24.14 -5.08
N ARG A 454 -26.50 -23.07 -5.83
CA ARG A 454 -26.08 -22.96 -7.23
C ARG A 454 -24.55 -22.88 -7.34
N GLN A 455 -23.93 -22.10 -6.46
CA GLN A 455 -22.47 -21.94 -6.40
C GLN A 455 -21.78 -23.28 -6.09
N GLN A 456 -22.33 -24.04 -5.14
CA GLN A 456 -21.81 -25.35 -4.73
C GLN A 456 -21.88 -26.38 -5.87
N ARG A 457 -23.00 -26.43 -6.62
CA ARG A 457 -23.12 -27.27 -7.82
C ARG A 457 -22.11 -26.90 -8.90
N ILE A 458 -21.80 -25.61 -9.06
CA ILE A 458 -20.78 -25.14 -10.02
C ILE A 458 -19.38 -25.59 -9.55
N ALA A 459 -19.06 -25.44 -8.26
CA ALA A 459 -17.78 -25.87 -7.71
C ALA A 459 -17.53 -27.37 -7.91
N GLU A 460 -18.52 -28.23 -7.60
CA GLU A 460 -18.45 -29.68 -7.83
C GLU A 460 -18.24 -30.03 -9.32
N LEU A 461 -18.85 -29.25 -10.23
CA LEU A 461 -18.67 -29.43 -11.68
C LEU A 461 -17.27 -29.02 -12.14
N VAL A 462 -16.75 -27.90 -11.61
CA VAL A 462 -15.39 -27.44 -11.89
C VAL A 462 -14.38 -28.49 -11.45
N GLU A 463 -14.47 -28.95 -10.20
CA GLU A 463 -13.57 -29.98 -9.65
C GLU A 463 -13.57 -31.25 -10.53
N ARG A 464 -14.74 -31.74 -10.93
CA ARG A 464 -14.85 -32.89 -11.83
C ARG A 464 -14.23 -32.64 -13.21
N LEU A 465 -14.41 -31.45 -13.77
CA LEU A 465 -13.87 -31.08 -15.08
C LEU A 465 -12.34 -30.95 -15.06
N THR A 466 -11.77 -30.56 -13.92
CA THR A 466 -10.33 -30.27 -13.79
C THR A 466 -9.54 -31.30 -12.97
N HIS A 467 -10.15 -32.40 -12.52
CA HIS A 467 -9.52 -33.36 -11.60
C HIS A 467 -8.19 -33.96 -12.08
N ASP A 468 -7.98 -34.05 -13.39
CA ASP A 468 -6.80 -34.61 -14.07
C ASP A 468 -6.14 -33.59 -15.02
N VAL A 469 -6.44 -32.30 -14.83
CA VAL A 469 -5.86 -31.22 -15.62
C VAL A 469 -4.66 -30.65 -14.86
N PRO A 470 -3.42 -30.79 -15.37
CA PRO A 470 -2.25 -30.18 -14.77
C PRO A 470 -2.28 -28.65 -14.94
N ASP A 471 -1.63 -27.95 -14.01
CA ASP A 471 -1.50 -26.49 -14.07
C ASP A 471 -0.59 -26.04 -15.24
N ASP A 472 0.35 -26.91 -15.66
CA ASP A 472 1.29 -26.74 -16.77
C ASP A 472 1.16 -27.87 -17.82
N GLU A 473 1.64 -27.60 -19.05
CA GLU A 473 1.72 -28.58 -20.16
C GLU A 473 0.41 -29.36 -20.47
N GLN A 474 -0.72 -28.63 -20.54
CA GLN A 474 -2.03 -29.23 -20.82
C GLN A 474 -2.13 -29.77 -22.26
N THR A 475 -2.71 -30.97 -22.41
CA THR A 475 -3.19 -31.43 -23.73
C THR A 475 -4.34 -30.55 -24.24
N PRO A 476 -4.62 -30.51 -25.54
CA PRO A 476 -5.74 -29.72 -26.08
C PRO A 476 -7.11 -30.06 -25.43
N GLU A 477 -7.31 -31.32 -25.06
CA GLU A 477 -8.54 -31.78 -24.41
C GLU A 477 -8.61 -31.37 -22.93
N GLN A 478 -7.49 -31.45 -22.20
CA GLN A 478 -7.39 -30.91 -20.83
C GLN A 478 -7.60 -29.40 -20.81
N HIS A 479 -6.98 -28.67 -21.75
CA HIS A 479 -7.16 -27.23 -21.90
C HIS A 479 -8.61 -26.86 -22.22
N GLY A 480 -9.27 -27.63 -23.10
CA GLY A 480 -10.69 -27.47 -23.40
C GLY A 480 -11.59 -27.67 -22.18
N ARG A 481 -11.31 -28.68 -21.35
CA ARG A 481 -12.05 -28.91 -20.09
C ARG A 481 -11.80 -27.81 -19.06
N TRP A 482 -10.56 -27.34 -18.95
CA TRP A 482 -10.21 -26.20 -18.10
C TRP A 482 -10.97 -24.94 -18.52
N LEU A 483 -10.94 -24.58 -19.80
CA LEU A 483 -11.70 -23.45 -20.33
C LEU A 483 -13.20 -23.59 -20.05
N LEU A 484 -13.77 -24.77 -20.29
CA LEU A 484 -15.18 -25.04 -20.02
C LEU A 484 -15.52 -24.83 -18.54
N ALA A 485 -14.68 -25.33 -17.64
CA ALA A 485 -14.83 -25.14 -16.19
C ALA A 485 -14.80 -23.65 -15.83
N GLN A 486 -13.87 -22.88 -16.40
CA GLN A 486 -13.81 -21.42 -16.18
C GLN A 486 -15.05 -20.69 -16.74
N MET A 487 -15.66 -21.15 -17.83
CA MET A 487 -16.87 -20.51 -18.37
C MET A 487 -18.10 -20.66 -17.47
N LEU A 488 -18.18 -21.73 -16.65
CA LEU A 488 -19.37 -22.01 -15.83
C LEU A 488 -19.70 -20.89 -14.84
N ASN A 489 -18.68 -20.20 -14.32
CA ASN A 489 -18.88 -19.13 -13.34
C ASN A 489 -18.63 -17.72 -13.91
N TRP A 490 -18.19 -17.59 -15.17
CA TRP A 490 -17.70 -16.33 -15.75
C TRP A 490 -18.64 -15.13 -15.51
N HIS A 491 -19.93 -15.25 -15.87
CA HIS A 491 -20.88 -14.15 -15.69
C HIS A 491 -21.12 -13.77 -14.22
N ALA A 492 -21.10 -14.74 -13.31
CA ALA A 492 -21.27 -14.48 -11.88
C ALA A 492 -20.02 -13.79 -11.31
N ARG A 493 -18.82 -14.22 -11.73
CA ARG A 493 -17.54 -13.61 -11.37
C ARG A 493 -17.44 -12.16 -11.80
N GLU A 494 -17.81 -11.88 -13.05
CA GLU A 494 -17.87 -10.50 -13.56
C GLU A 494 -18.82 -9.62 -12.72
N GLN A 495 -19.99 -10.14 -12.34
CA GLN A 495 -20.93 -9.40 -11.49
C GLN A 495 -20.42 -9.17 -10.06
N LYS A 496 -19.59 -10.06 -9.50
CA LYS A 496 -19.02 -9.87 -8.15
C LYS A 496 -18.18 -8.61 -8.06
N SER A 497 -17.43 -8.24 -9.11
CA SER A 497 -16.63 -7.01 -9.12
C SER A 497 -17.48 -5.75 -8.81
N PHE A 498 -18.73 -5.71 -9.28
CA PHE A 498 -19.68 -4.64 -9.00
C PHE A 498 -20.16 -4.67 -7.54
N TRP A 499 -20.53 -5.85 -7.02
CA TRP A 499 -21.01 -6.01 -5.65
C TRP A 499 -19.91 -5.81 -4.61
N TRP A 500 -18.71 -6.31 -4.86
CA TRP A 500 -17.54 -6.08 -4.01
C TRP A 500 -17.14 -4.62 -3.94
N ARG A 501 -17.47 -3.81 -4.95
CA ARG A 501 -17.28 -2.35 -4.89
C ARG A 501 -18.32 -1.67 -3.98
N TYR A 502 -19.51 -2.24 -3.85
CA TYR A 502 -20.58 -1.72 -2.99
C TYR A 502 -20.25 -1.86 -1.50
N TYR A 503 -19.61 -2.95 -1.08
CA TYR A 503 -19.25 -3.20 0.33
C TYR A 503 -18.10 -2.32 0.88
N PHE A 504 -17.51 -1.42 0.06
CA PHE A 504 -16.40 -0.54 0.47
C PHE A 504 -16.69 0.97 0.36
N LEU A 505 -17.90 1.34 -0.09
CA LEU A 505 -18.41 2.72 0.05
C LEU A 505 -19.16 2.85 1.37
#